data_AF-A0AAU1N819-F1
#
_entry.id   AF-A0AAU1N819-F1
#
_cell.length_a   1.000
_cell.length_b   1.000
_cell.length_c   1.000
_cell.angle_alpha   90.00
_cell.angle_beta   90.00
_cell.angle_gamma   90.00
#
_symmetry.space_group_name_H-M   'P 1'
#
loop_
_entity.id
_entity.type
_entity.pdbx_description
1 polymer ?
#
loop_
_entity_poly.entity_id
_entity_poly.type
_entity_poly.pdbx_seq_one_letter_code
_entity_poly.pdbx_strand_id
1 'polypeptide(L)' 'MAVTLSLVALFGLVLFFLLRGKTLGYGSAFIATGFGFFLASTGAAGPINQLAGAVITALGQM' A
#
# COMPACT_ATOMS: atom_id res chain seq x y z
N MET A 1 -10.64 0.87 -8.69
CA MET A 1 -9.53 1.61 -9.35
C MET A 1 -8.44 0.60 -9.69
N ALA A 2 -8.21 0.27 -10.98
CA ALA A 2 -7.20 -0.72 -11.39
C ALA A 2 -5.77 -0.15 -11.45
N VAL A 3 -5.65 1.16 -11.71
CA VAL A 3 -4.37 1.84 -11.94
C VAL A 3 -3.49 1.89 -10.68
N THR A 4 -4.09 2.02 -9.49
CA THR A 4 -3.35 2.10 -8.22
C THR A 4 -2.68 0.79 -7.84
N LEU A 5 -3.31 -0.36 -8.14
CA LEU A 5 -2.72 -1.68 -7.89
C LEU A 5 -1.50 -1.93 -8.79
N SER A 6 -1.57 -1.53 -10.06
CA SER A 6 -0.44 -1.64 -10.99
C SER A 6 0.76 -0.78 -10.56
N LEU A 7 0.53 0.42 -10.00
CA LEU A 7 1.59 1.27 -9.48
C LEU A 7 2.32 0.63 -8.28
N VAL A 8 1.59 0.08 -7.32
CA VAL A 8 2.17 -0.62 -6.15
C VAL A 8 3.00 -1.81 -6.57
N ALA A 9 2.48 -2.62 -7.50
CA ALA A 9 3.18 -3.78 -8.01
C ALA A 9 4.47 -3.38 -8.75
N LEU A 10 4.43 -2.31 -9.55
CA LEU A 10 5.62 -1.78 -10.23
C LEU A 10 6.65 -1.23 -9.23
N PHE A 11 6.24 -0.40 -8.27
CA PHE A 11 7.14 0.13 -7.25
C PHE A 11 7.75 -0.98 -6.39
N GLY A 12 6.95 -1.97 -5.97
CA GLY A 12 7.42 -3.12 -5.20
C GLY A 12 8.40 -4.01 -5.97
N LEU A 13 8.15 -4.25 -7.26
CA LEU A 13 9.05 -5.02 -8.12
C LEU A 13 10.39 -4.31 -8.30
N VAL A 14 10.37 -3.00 -8.56
CA VAL A 14 11.61 -2.20 -8.68
C VAL A 14 12.40 -2.19 -7.37
N LEU A 15 11.71 -2.03 -6.24
CA LEU A 15 12.32 -2.05 -4.89
C LEU A 15 12.96 -3.42 -4.60
N PHE A 16 12.32 -4.52 -4.98
CA PHE A 16 12.87 -5.87 -4.86
C PHE A 16 14.18 -6.02 -5.64
N PHE A 17 14.22 -5.54 -6.89
CA PHE A 17 15.45 -5.56 -7.69
C PHE A 17 16.55 -4.67 -7.10
N LEU A 18 16.21 -3.49 -6.56
CA LEU A 18 17.17 -2.60 -5.89
C LEU A 18 17.77 -3.22 -4.63
N LEU A 19 16.95 -3.87 -3.80
CA LEU A 19 17.40 -4.60 -2.61
C LEU A 19 18.29 -5.79 -2.99
N ARG A 20 17.90 -6.52 -4.03
CA ARG A 20 18.68 -7.65 -4.57
C ARG A 20 20.04 -7.20 -5.10
N GLY A 21 20.09 -6.04 -5.76
CA GLY A 21 21.31 -5.47 -6.33
C GLY A 21 22.24 -4.80 -5.32
N LYS A 22 21.89 -4.72 -4.02
CA LYS A 22 22.61 -3.97 -2.98
C LYS A 22 22.84 -2.49 -3.30
N THR A 23 22.15 -1.94 -4.29
CA THR A 23 22.17 -0.51 -4.64
C THR A 23 21.24 0.26 -3.71
N LEU A 24 21.58 0.26 -2.42
CA LEU A 24 20.93 1.03 -1.37
C LEU A 24 21.48 2.46 -1.36
N GLY A 25 21.14 3.23 -2.39
CA GLY A 25 21.43 4.66 -2.48
C GLY A 25 20.18 5.51 -2.23
N TYR A 26 20.30 6.84 -2.34
CA TYR A 26 19.19 7.79 -2.14
C TYR A 26 17.95 7.48 -2.99
N GLY A 27 18.11 6.95 -4.21
CA GLY A 27 17.00 6.56 -5.08
C GLY A 27 16.16 5.39 -4.53
N SER A 28 16.78 4.47 -3.79
CA SER A 28 16.05 3.35 -3.16
C SER A 28 15.17 3.78 -2.00
N ALA A 29 15.57 4.82 -1.25
CA ALA A 29 14.78 5.39 -0.17
C ALA A 29 13.48 6.03 -0.70
N PHE A 30 13.57 6.80 -1.79
CA PHE A 30 12.40 7.39 -2.44
C PHE A 30 11.43 6.33 -2.95
N ILE A 31 11.94 5.28 -3.62
CA ILE A 31 11.11 4.16 -4.10
C ILE A 31 10.50 3.38 -2.94
N ALA A 32 11.20 3.22 -1.82
CA ALA A 32 10.66 2.57 -0.63
C ALA A 32 9.57 3.38 0.06
N THR A 33 9.74 4.68 0.21
CA THR A 33 8.69 5.55 0.76
C THR A 33 7.48 5.62 -0.16
N GLY A 34 7.69 5.74 -1.48
CA GLY A 34 6.62 5.72 -2.48
C GLY A 34 5.86 4.40 -2.48
N PHE A 35 6.58 3.27 -2.49
CA PHE A 35 5.99 1.95 -2.34
C PHE A 35 5.19 1.84 -1.04
N GLY A 36 5.75 2.23 0.10
CA GLY A 36 5.05 2.18 1.40
C GLY A 36 3.79 3.04 1.44
N PHE A 37 3.83 4.24 0.87
CA PHE A 37 2.67 5.13 0.76
C PHE A 37 1.58 4.54 -0.15
N PHE A 38 1.98 4.04 -1.32
CA PHE A 38 1.03 3.41 -2.25
C PHE A 38 0.50 2.09 -1.69
N LEU A 39 1.31 1.30 -0.99
CA LEU A 39 0.92 0.06 -0.32
C LEU A 39 -0.06 0.35 0.83
N ALA A 40 0.17 1.40 1.62
CA ALA A 40 -0.77 1.87 2.63
C ALA A 40 -2.08 2.35 1.99
N SER A 41 -1.99 3.04 0.84
CA SER A 41 -3.14 3.54 0.09
C SER A 41 -3.93 2.45 -0.66
N THR A 42 -3.33 1.30 -0.95
CA THR A 42 -3.97 0.19 -1.70
C THR A 42 -4.33 -1.01 -0.84
N GLY A 43 -3.67 -1.20 0.30
CA GLY A 43 -3.69 -2.48 1.03
C GLY A 43 -5.03 -2.85 1.67
N ALA A 44 -5.82 -1.89 2.17
CA ALA A 44 -7.08 -2.23 2.84
C ALA A 44 -8.07 -1.08 3.05
N ALA A 45 -7.93 0.08 2.38
CA ALA A 45 -8.83 1.22 2.62
C ALA A 45 -10.32 0.91 2.34
N GLY A 46 -10.62 0.04 1.38
CA GLY A 46 -11.98 -0.45 1.12
C GLY A 46 -12.49 -1.42 2.19
N PRO A 47 -11.81 -2.57 2.42
CA PRO A 47 -12.20 -3.54 3.44
C PRO A 47 -12.19 -2.98 4.88
N ILE A 48 -11.24 -2.10 5.24
CA ILE A 48 -11.17 -1.47 6.57
C ILE A 48 -12.32 -0.49 6.78
N ASN A 49 -12.66 0.36 5.80
CA ASN A 49 -13.83 1.23 5.93
C ASN A 49 -15.12 0.43 5.98
N GLN A 50 -15.21 -0.69 5.25
CA GLN A 50 -16.37 -1.60 5.35
C GLN A 50 -16.46 -2.28 6.73
N LEU A 51 -15.34 -2.73 7.29
CA LEU A 51 -15.31 -3.36 8.62
C LEU A 51 -15.65 -2.34 9.73
N ALA A 52 -15.03 -1.16 9.70
CA ALA A 52 -15.30 -0.08 10.64
C ALA A 52 -16.75 0.40 10.56
N GLY A 53 -17.28 0.56 9.33
CA GLY A 53 -18.69 0.89 9.11
C GLY A 53 -19.64 -0.19 9.63
N ALA A 54 -19.31 -1.48 9.45
CA ALA A 54 -20.11 -2.60 9.94
C ALA A 54 -20.16 -2.66 11.47
N VAL A 55 -19.04 -2.40 12.16
CA VAL A 55 -18.98 -2.36 13.64
C VAL A 55 -19.77 -1.18 14.20
N ILE A 56 -19.63 0.01 13.60
CA ILE A 56 -20.41 1.20 13.99
C ILE A 56 -21.90 0.95 13.77
N THR A 57 -22.27 0.33 12.66
CA THR A 57 -23.67 -0.04 12.37
C THR A 57 -24.19 -1.05 13.38
N ALA A 58 -23.41 -2.09 13.72
CA ALA A 58 -23.81 -3.11 14.69
C ALA A 58 -23.96 -2.56 16.12
N LEU A 59 -23.09 -1.63 16.53
CA LEU A 59 -23.17 -0.96 17.83
C LEU A 59 -24.27 0.12 17.87
N GLY A 60 -24.51 0.81 16.77
CA GLY A 60 -25.58 1.81 16.65
C GLY A 60 -26.98 1.20 16.46
N GLN A 61 -27.07 -0.10 16.18
CA GLN A 61 -28.33 -0.86 16.09
C GLN A 61 -28.69 -1.61 17.40
N MET A 62 -27.94 -1.39 18.50
CA MET A 62 -28.30 -1.83 19.86
C MET A 62 -28.99 -0.72 20.65
#